data_AF-A0A3D0M173-F1
#
_entry.id   AF-A0A3D0M173-F1
#
_cell.length_a   1.000
_cell.length_b   1.000
_cell.length_c   1.000
_cell.angle_alpha   90.00
_cell.angle_beta   90.00
_cell.angle_gamma   90.00
#
_symmetry.space_group_name_H-M   'P 1'
#
loop_
_entity.id
_entity.type
_entity.pdbx_description
1 polymer ?
#
loop_
_entity_poly.entity_id
_entity_poly.type
_entity_poly.pdbx_seq_one_letter_code
_entity_poly.pdbx_strand_id
1 'polypeptide(L)'
;YHCSIKIISRGKGKSAVAAAAYRSGEKITNDYDGITHDYTRKSGVVHTEILLPDNAPAEYVNCQSGSLRAVLWNAVEKIEKAKNSQLAREIELALPAELTMEQNISLARDYVRTHFVSAGMCADICIHDTSSGNPHAHILLTMRPFEQCGTWGAKSRKEYVLDENGERIKLKSGEFKSYKLNTVDWNEPTKAEQWRAAWEIAANAALEKYSHESRIDHRSYERQNIEQIPTVHMGVAATQMERKGIVTERGNMNREISRINQILFAIKAKLKQFKGWLKAAVAPAVNTTKAEKPSIMTQLDKYKKAVAETKNPEPPPLADLYARFEAAHKNLKRVDVRLKSANGAEEYNGILPERHKAYAAYSALKAEVKKAEKNLPQKKPRSRDMER
;
A
#
# COMPACT_ATOMS: atom_id res chain seq x y z
N TYR A 1 -4.12 -4.16 -12.45
CA TYR A 1 -4.49 -4.60 -11.08
C TYR A 1 -5.10 -3.43 -10.32
N HIS A 2 -6.23 -3.63 -9.64
CA HIS A 2 -6.75 -2.72 -8.62
C HIS A 2 -7.45 -3.52 -7.52
N CYS A 3 -7.06 -3.28 -6.26
CA CYS A 3 -7.72 -3.81 -5.07
C CYS A 3 -7.60 -2.77 -3.95
N SER A 4 -8.67 -2.01 -3.74
CA SER A 4 -8.76 -0.98 -2.70
C SER A 4 -9.57 -1.49 -1.51
N ILE A 5 -9.09 -1.20 -0.30
CA ILE A 5 -9.71 -1.62 0.96
C ILE A 5 -10.05 -0.37 1.76
N LYS A 6 -11.32 -0.16 2.07
CA LYS A 6 -11.82 1.04 2.75
C LYS A 6 -12.69 0.64 3.95
N ILE A 7 -12.76 1.50 4.95
CA ILE A 7 -13.70 1.35 6.07
C ILE A 7 -14.84 2.36 5.90
N ILE A 8 -16.07 1.87 6.01
CA ILE A 8 -17.28 2.67 6.13
C ILE A 8 -17.46 2.97 7.62
N SER A 9 -17.31 4.24 8.00
CA SER A 9 -17.25 4.66 9.40
C SER A 9 -18.25 5.77 9.65
N ARG A 10 -19.10 5.58 10.66
CA ARG A 10 -20.08 6.58 11.11
C ARG A 10 -19.42 7.91 11.49
N GLY A 11 -18.27 7.83 12.16
CA GLY A 11 -17.50 9.03 12.56
C GLY A 11 -16.96 9.86 11.39
N LYS A 12 -17.07 9.37 10.14
CA LYS A 12 -16.74 10.10 8.91
C LYS A 12 -18.00 10.49 8.12
N GLY A 13 -19.16 10.48 8.76
CA GLY A 13 -20.46 10.78 8.13
C GLY A 13 -20.92 9.73 7.13
N LYS A 14 -20.46 8.48 7.25
CA LYS A 14 -20.85 7.39 6.34
C LYS A 14 -21.87 6.45 7.01
N SER A 15 -22.76 5.88 6.20
CA SER A 15 -23.74 4.86 6.59
C SER A 15 -23.49 3.57 5.80
N ALA A 16 -23.67 2.42 6.45
CA ALA A 16 -23.62 1.12 5.79
C ALA A 16 -24.84 0.90 4.89
N VAL A 17 -26.02 1.37 5.31
CA VAL A 17 -27.25 1.32 4.51
C VAL A 17 -27.12 2.18 3.26
N ALA A 18 -26.66 3.43 3.41
CA ALA A 18 -26.38 4.31 2.28
C ALA A 18 -25.36 3.69 1.31
N ALA A 19 -24.33 3.05 1.88
CA ALA A 19 -23.30 2.38 1.10
C ALA A 19 -23.85 1.21 0.29
N ALA A 20 -24.66 0.35 0.91
CA ALA A 20 -25.28 -0.79 0.26
C ALA A 20 -26.25 -0.37 -0.83
N ALA A 21 -27.18 0.54 -0.51
CA ALA A 21 -28.15 1.08 -1.47
C ALA A 21 -27.48 1.69 -2.70
N TYR A 22 -26.43 2.50 -2.50
CA TYR A 22 -25.70 3.12 -3.61
C TYR A 22 -25.03 2.11 -4.55
N ARG A 23 -24.52 1.00 -3.99
CA ARG A 23 -23.79 -0.01 -4.77
C ARG A 23 -24.74 -0.96 -5.46
N SER A 24 -25.84 -1.34 -4.83
CA SER A 24 -26.82 -2.23 -5.47
C SER A 24 -27.81 -1.50 -6.38
N GLY A 25 -27.88 -0.16 -6.31
CA GLY A 25 -28.89 0.59 -7.04
C GLY A 25 -30.29 0.41 -6.43
N GLU A 26 -30.39 0.11 -5.15
CA GLU A 26 -31.66 -0.09 -4.44
C GLU A 26 -32.14 1.18 -3.75
N LYS A 27 -33.41 1.12 -3.33
CA LYS A 27 -34.00 2.05 -2.37
C LYS A 27 -34.05 1.39 -1.00
N ILE A 28 -33.29 1.90 -0.04
CA ILE A 28 -33.22 1.34 1.31
C ILE A 28 -33.35 2.47 2.34
N THR A 29 -34.23 2.27 3.32
CA THR A 29 -34.36 3.16 4.48
C THR A 29 -33.39 2.73 5.57
N ASN A 30 -32.67 3.70 6.13
CA ASN A 30 -31.82 3.50 7.30
C ASN A 30 -32.64 3.74 8.56
N ASP A 31 -32.87 2.68 9.34
CA ASP A 31 -33.69 2.73 10.56
C ASP A 31 -33.02 3.54 11.67
N TYR A 32 -31.70 3.74 11.62
CA TYR A 32 -30.96 4.49 12.64
C TYR A 32 -31.23 6.00 12.58
N ASP A 33 -31.31 6.58 11.37
CA ASP A 33 -31.50 8.03 11.17
C ASP A 33 -32.82 8.38 10.45
N GLY A 34 -33.57 7.37 9.99
CA GLY A 34 -34.82 7.52 9.25
C GLY A 34 -34.64 7.94 7.78
N ILE A 35 -33.40 8.07 7.29
CA ILE A 35 -33.13 8.56 5.95
C ILE A 35 -33.34 7.44 4.93
N THR A 36 -34.13 7.73 3.89
CA THR A 36 -34.28 6.84 2.73
C THR A 36 -33.24 7.16 1.66
N HIS A 37 -32.42 6.18 1.32
CA HIS A 37 -31.44 6.26 0.25
C HIS A 37 -31.99 5.61 -1.02
N ASP A 38 -32.38 6.42 -1.99
CA ASP A 38 -32.96 5.96 -3.26
C ASP A 38 -31.97 6.10 -4.42
N TYR A 39 -31.38 4.97 -4.83
CA TYR A 39 -30.46 4.89 -5.96
C TYR A 39 -31.00 4.06 -7.12
N THR A 40 -32.33 3.89 -7.20
CA THR A 40 -33.01 3.12 -8.27
C THR A 40 -32.76 3.66 -9.67
N ARG A 41 -32.34 4.93 -9.79
CA ARG A 41 -31.96 5.57 -11.06
C ARG A 41 -30.51 5.32 -11.47
N LYS A 42 -29.72 4.61 -10.65
CA LYS A 42 -28.32 4.31 -10.95
C LYS A 42 -28.27 3.27 -12.07
N SER A 43 -27.48 3.57 -13.10
CA SER A 43 -27.20 2.65 -14.20
C SER A 43 -25.86 1.94 -14.01
N GLY A 44 -25.66 0.85 -14.76
CA GLY A 44 -24.41 0.10 -14.80
C GLY A 44 -24.21 -0.88 -13.65
N VAL A 45 -25.24 -1.15 -12.83
CA VAL A 45 -25.22 -2.29 -11.89
C VAL A 45 -25.63 -3.54 -12.67
N VAL A 46 -24.71 -4.49 -12.83
CA VAL A 46 -24.92 -5.67 -13.67
C VAL A 46 -25.17 -6.95 -12.87
N HIS A 47 -24.70 -7.00 -11.62
CA HIS A 47 -24.93 -8.14 -10.74
C HIS A 47 -24.92 -7.70 -9.28
N THR A 48 -25.83 -8.25 -8.48
CA THR A 48 -25.84 -8.08 -7.03
C THR A 48 -26.09 -9.43 -6.35
N GLU A 49 -25.40 -9.71 -5.26
CA GLU A 49 -25.50 -10.97 -4.54
C GLU A 49 -25.05 -10.77 -3.08
N ILE A 50 -25.72 -11.42 -2.14
CA ILE A 50 -25.27 -11.48 -0.75
C ILE A 50 -24.92 -12.92 -0.44
N LEU A 51 -23.70 -13.14 0.04
CA LEU A 51 -23.20 -14.41 0.51
C LEU A 51 -23.10 -14.37 2.04
N LEU A 52 -23.66 -15.39 2.67
CA LEU A 52 -23.73 -15.53 4.11
C LEU A 52 -22.85 -16.71 4.55
N PRO A 53 -22.18 -16.64 5.72
CA PRO A 53 -21.50 -17.79 6.30
C PRO A 53 -22.50 -18.83 6.80
N ASP A 54 -22.06 -20.07 6.97
CA ASP A 54 -22.92 -21.20 7.35
C ASP A 54 -23.68 -20.99 8.68
N ASN A 55 -23.09 -20.23 9.61
CA ASN A 55 -23.69 -19.90 10.90
C ASN A 55 -24.53 -18.61 10.87
N ALA A 56 -24.88 -18.09 9.70
CA ALA A 56 -25.74 -16.93 9.59
C ALA A 56 -27.17 -17.24 10.09
N PRO A 57 -27.80 -16.33 10.85
CA PRO A 57 -29.17 -16.46 11.29
C PRO A 57 -30.17 -16.73 10.17
N ALA A 58 -31.17 -17.58 10.48
CA ALA A 58 -32.25 -17.92 9.55
C ALA A 58 -33.04 -16.69 9.06
N GLU A 59 -33.10 -15.60 9.84
CA GLU A 59 -33.73 -14.34 9.43
C GLU A 59 -33.05 -13.69 8.21
N TYR A 60 -31.74 -13.90 8.01
CA TYR A 60 -31.01 -13.41 6.84
C TYR A 60 -31.13 -14.39 5.66
N VAL A 61 -31.34 -15.68 5.92
CA VAL A 61 -31.53 -16.68 4.85
C VAL A 61 -32.96 -16.61 4.29
N ASN A 62 -33.95 -16.49 5.18
CA ASN A 62 -35.38 -16.52 4.86
C ASN A 62 -36.00 -15.14 5.10
N CYS A 63 -35.42 -14.10 4.51
CA CYS A 63 -35.89 -12.72 4.69
C CYS A 63 -37.37 -12.59 4.26
N GLN A 64 -38.29 -12.53 5.23
CA GLN A 64 -39.75 -12.46 5.00
C GLN A 64 -40.26 -11.03 4.77
N SER A 65 -39.44 -10.01 5.08
CA SER A 65 -39.81 -8.59 4.98
C SER A 65 -38.64 -7.77 4.43
N GLY A 66 -38.87 -7.08 3.30
CA GLY A 66 -37.84 -6.27 2.63
C GLY A 66 -36.79 -7.10 1.86
N SER A 67 -35.79 -6.42 1.30
CA SER A 67 -34.64 -7.10 0.71
C SER A 67 -33.66 -7.55 1.80
N LEU A 68 -33.03 -8.71 1.62
CA LEU A 68 -31.97 -9.20 2.52
C LEU A 68 -30.92 -8.12 2.80
N ARG A 69 -30.58 -7.33 1.78
CA ARG A 69 -29.65 -6.20 1.89
C ARG A 69 -30.12 -5.16 2.91
N ALA A 70 -31.39 -4.75 2.84
CA ALA A 70 -31.97 -3.82 3.80
C ALA A 70 -31.92 -4.39 5.23
N VAL A 71 -32.28 -5.66 5.40
CA VAL A 71 -32.29 -6.32 6.71
C VAL A 71 -30.89 -6.43 7.31
N LEU A 72 -29.92 -6.93 6.53
CA LEU A 72 -28.53 -7.11 6.98
C LEU A 72 -27.88 -5.78 7.39
N TRP A 73 -27.97 -4.76 6.54
CA TRP A 73 -27.25 -3.50 6.80
C TRP A 73 -27.92 -2.63 7.85
N ASN A 74 -29.24 -2.71 8.04
CA ASN A 74 -29.91 -2.11 9.20
C ASN A 74 -29.54 -2.84 10.50
N ALA A 75 -29.39 -4.17 10.48
CA ALA A 75 -28.91 -4.93 11.64
C ALA A 75 -27.48 -4.49 12.04
N VAL A 76 -26.61 -4.23 11.06
CA VAL A 76 -25.27 -3.67 11.29
C VAL A 76 -25.32 -2.26 11.90
N GLU A 77 -26.17 -1.38 11.37
CA GLU A 77 -26.34 -0.02 11.95
C GLU A 77 -26.84 -0.08 13.40
N LYS A 78 -27.78 -0.99 13.68
CA LYS A 78 -28.41 -1.18 15.00
C LYS A 78 -27.43 -1.71 16.05
N ILE A 79 -26.59 -2.70 15.72
CA ILE A 79 -25.64 -3.28 16.69
C ILE A 79 -24.48 -2.32 17.01
N GLU A 80 -24.15 -1.44 16.07
CA GLU A 80 -23.10 -0.44 16.24
C GLU A 80 -23.63 0.79 16.98
N LYS A 81 -23.31 0.92 18.28
CA LYS A 81 -23.89 1.98 19.13
C LYS A 81 -23.09 3.29 19.19
N ALA A 82 -21.81 3.28 18.81
CA ALA A 82 -20.94 4.44 18.99
C ALA A 82 -21.03 5.42 17.81
N LYS A 83 -20.91 6.73 18.08
CA LYS A 83 -20.91 7.77 17.02
C LYS A 83 -19.78 7.59 16.00
N ASN A 84 -18.68 6.95 16.40
CA ASN A 84 -17.50 6.68 15.57
C ASN A 84 -17.37 5.19 15.18
N SER A 85 -18.45 4.42 15.26
CA SER A 85 -18.46 3.01 14.88
C SER A 85 -17.99 2.79 13.43
N GLN A 86 -17.16 1.77 13.24
CA GLN A 86 -16.82 1.23 11.93
C GLN A 86 -17.90 0.22 11.54
N LEU A 87 -18.66 0.52 10.49
CA LEU A 87 -19.90 -0.20 10.18
C LEU A 87 -19.61 -1.39 9.26
N ALA A 88 -18.86 -1.15 8.20
CA ALA A 88 -18.52 -2.15 7.19
C ALA A 88 -17.09 -1.94 6.68
N ARG A 89 -16.53 -2.99 6.09
CA ARG A 89 -15.33 -2.92 5.25
C ARG A 89 -15.77 -3.01 3.79
N GLU A 90 -15.15 -2.24 2.93
CA GLU A 90 -15.34 -2.31 1.48
C GLU A 90 -14.06 -2.81 0.82
N ILE A 91 -14.19 -3.80 -0.05
CA ILE A 91 -13.18 -4.22 -1.02
C ILE A 91 -13.67 -3.81 -2.40
N GLU A 92 -12.85 -3.06 -3.13
CA GLU A 92 -13.13 -2.63 -4.50
C GLU A 92 -12.09 -3.26 -5.43
N LEU A 93 -12.55 -4.12 -6.34
CA LEU A 93 -11.72 -4.90 -7.25
C LEU A 93 -11.94 -4.45 -8.69
N ALA A 94 -10.87 -4.21 -9.45
CA ALA A 94 -10.99 -4.21 -10.91
C ALA A 94 -11.09 -5.64 -11.42
N LEU A 95 -12.08 -5.90 -12.26
CA LEU A 95 -12.30 -7.20 -12.90
C LEU A 95 -11.55 -7.22 -14.24
N PRO A 96 -10.97 -8.36 -14.66
CA PRO A 96 -10.32 -8.45 -15.96
C PRO A 96 -11.32 -8.19 -17.09
N ALA A 97 -10.98 -7.26 -17.99
CA ALA A 97 -11.84 -6.88 -19.10
C ALA A 97 -11.86 -7.94 -20.22
N GLU A 98 -10.87 -8.83 -20.22
CA GLU A 98 -10.76 -9.96 -21.12
C GLU A 98 -11.80 -11.06 -20.85
N LEU A 99 -12.24 -11.19 -19.60
CA LEU A 99 -13.23 -12.18 -19.19
C LEU A 99 -14.65 -11.71 -19.50
N THR A 100 -15.53 -12.67 -19.83
CA THR A 100 -16.96 -12.36 -19.97
C THR A 100 -17.57 -11.97 -18.61
N MET A 101 -18.71 -11.28 -18.64
CA MET A 101 -19.38 -10.87 -17.41
C MET A 101 -19.74 -12.08 -16.51
N GLU A 102 -20.19 -13.18 -17.08
CA GLU A 102 -20.50 -14.41 -16.34
C GLU A 102 -19.26 -15.00 -15.66
N GLN A 103 -18.12 -15.03 -16.37
CA GLN A 103 -16.85 -15.49 -15.83
C GLN A 103 -16.37 -14.58 -14.70
N ASN A 104 -16.52 -13.26 -14.86
CA ASN A 104 -16.21 -12.27 -13.85
C ASN A 104 -17.09 -12.39 -12.60
N ILE A 105 -18.39 -12.67 -12.77
CA ILE A 105 -19.30 -12.97 -11.67
C ILE A 105 -18.84 -14.22 -10.91
N SER A 106 -18.51 -15.30 -11.61
CA SER A 106 -17.99 -16.53 -10.98
C SER A 106 -16.69 -16.27 -10.22
N LEU A 107 -15.73 -15.58 -10.85
CA LEU A 107 -14.44 -15.22 -10.25
C LEU A 107 -14.64 -14.41 -8.96
N ALA A 108 -15.47 -13.37 -8.99
CA ALA A 108 -15.74 -12.54 -7.82
C ALA A 108 -16.41 -13.35 -6.70
N ARG A 109 -17.41 -14.16 -7.04
CA ARG A 109 -18.12 -15.05 -6.09
C ARG A 109 -17.17 -16.03 -5.42
N ASP A 110 -16.34 -16.74 -6.19
CA ASP A 110 -15.44 -17.76 -5.68
C ASP A 110 -14.34 -17.14 -4.80
N TYR A 111 -13.79 -15.99 -5.21
CA TYR A 111 -12.86 -15.22 -4.39
C TYR A 111 -13.49 -14.78 -3.07
N VAL A 112 -14.71 -14.24 -3.11
CA VAL A 112 -15.43 -13.76 -1.91
C VAL A 112 -15.76 -14.92 -0.96
N ARG A 113 -16.23 -16.06 -1.49
CA ARG A 113 -16.48 -17.27 -0.69
C ARG A 113 -15.23 -17.74 0.02
N THR A 114 -14.13 -17.86 -0.74
CA THR A 114 -12.87 -18.44 -0.26
C THR A 114 -12.19 -17.57 0.80
N HIS A 115 -12.26 -16.24 0.68
CA HIS A 115 -11.44 -15.35 1.51
C HIS A 115 -12.21 -14.55 2.57
N PHE A 116 -13.53 -14.40 2.41
CA PHE A 116 -14.35 -13.62 3.35
C PHE A 116 -15.43 -14.45 4.02
N VAL A 117 -16.25 -15.16 3.24
CA VAL A 117 -17.38 -15.92 3.77
C VAL A 117 -16.89 -17.11 4.61
N SER A 118 -15.89 -17.84 4.12
CA SER A 118 -15.22 -18.92 4.87
C SER A 118 -14.62 -18.47 6.21
N ALA A 119 -14.26 -17.18 6.32
CA ALA A 119 -13.74 -16.57 7.53
C ALA A 119 -14.84 -16.03 8.47
N GLY A 120 -16.12 -16.20 8.11
CA GLY A 120 -17.28 -15.83 8.91
C GLY A 120 -17.87 -14.44 8.63
N MET A 121 -17.45 -13.76 7.55
CA MET A 121 -18.02 -12.47 7.14
C MET A 121 -19.25 -12.68 6.25
N CYS A 122 -20.31 -11.86 6.43
CA CYS A 122 -21.28 -11.69 5.36
C CYS A 122 -20.68 -10.78 4.30
N ALA A 123 -20.92 -11.10 3.03
CA ALA A 123 -20.37 -10.36 1.90
C ALA A 123 -21.48 -9.96 0.93
N ASP A 124 -21.62 -8.66 0.69
CA ASP A 124 -22.55 -8.08 -0.27
C ASP A 124 -21.77 -7.63 -1.52
N ILE A 125 -21.90 -8.39 -2.59
CA ILE A 125 -21.24 -8.21 -3.88
C ILE A 125 -22.13 -7.37 -4.78
N CYS A 126 -21.58 -6.31 -5.35
CA CYS A 126 -22.20 -5.52 -6.41
C CYS A 126 -21.16 -5.33 -7.53
N ILE A 127 -21.46 -5.84 -8.73
CA ILE A 127 -20.59 -5.66 -9.91
C ILE A 127 -21.17 -4.55 -10.77
N HIS A 128 -20.31 -3.60 -11.13
CA HIS A 128 -20.63 -2.49 -12.00
C HIS A 128 -19.88 -2.60 -13.33
N ASP A 129 -20.61 -2.38 -14.41
CA ASP A 129 -20.06 -2.18 -15.74
C ASP A 129 -20.86 -1.08 -16.47
N THR A 130 -20.13 -0.08 -16.94
CA THR A 130 -20.69 1.07 -17.68
C THR A 130 -20.33 1.02 -19.17
N SER A 131 -19.87 -0.14 -19.65
CA SER A 131 -19.34 -0.34 -21.01
C SER A 131 -18.15 0.58 -21.33
N SER A 132 -17.45 1.07 -20.30
CA SER A 132 -16.29 1.95 -20.42
C SER A 132 -14.95 1.21 -20.37
N GLY A 133 -14.99 -0.13 -20.37
CA GLY A 133 -13.80 -0.98 -20.29
C GLY A 133 -13.19 -1.09 -18.89
N ASN A 134 -13.95 -0.76 -17.84
CA ASN A 134 -13.51 -0.86 -16.44
C ASN A 134 -14.59 -1.55 -15.57
N PRO A 135 -14.89 -2.83 -15.81
CA PRO A 135 -15.75 -3.60 -14.93
C PRO A 135 -15.10 -3.72 -13.55
N HIS A 136 -15.88 -3.52 -12.49
CA HIS A 136 -15.37 -3.57 -11.12
C HIS A 136 -16.40 -4.12 -10.15
N ALA A 137 -15.93 -4.73 -9.08
CA ALA A 137 -16.76 -5.27 -8.01
C ALA A 137 -16.57 -4.43 -6.73
N HIS A 138 -17.68 -3.99 -6.14
CA HIS A 138 -17.75 -3.52 -4.77
C HIS A 138 -18.21 -4.68 -3.87
N ILE A 139 -17.45 -4.98 -2.83
CA ILE A 139 -17.77 -6.02 -1.85
C ILE A 139 -17.83 -5.37 -0.48
N LEU A 140 -19.03 -5.25 0.08
CA LEU A 140 -19.21 -4.82 1.46
C LEU A 140 -19.17 -6.04 2.39
N LEU A 141 -18.34 -5.95 3.43
CA LEU A 141 -18.10 -7.01 4.40
C LEU A 141 -18.53 -6.54 5.79
N THR A 142 -19.20 -7.43 6.52
CA THR A 142 -19.53 -7.19 7.94
C THR A 142 -18.27 -7.15 8.79
N MET A 143 -18.35 -6.43 9.90
CA MET A 143 -17.21 -6.20 10.80
C MET A 143 -17.31 -6.95 12.12
N ARG A 144 -18.36 -7.76 12.29
CA ARG A 144 -18.61 -8.63 13.44
C ARG A 144 -18.88 -10.05 12.93
N PRO A 145 -18.38 -11.08 13.62
CA PRO A 145 -18.81 -12.44 13.37
C PRO A 145 -20.23 -12.66 13.92
N PHE A 146 -20.87 -13.74 13.50
CA PHE A 146 -21.99 -14.31 14.25
C PHE A 146 -21.48 -15.30 15.30
N GLU A 147 -22.10 -15.29 16.46
CA GLU A 147 -21.95 -16.33 17.49
C GLU A 147 -22.73 -17.58 17.09
N GLN A 148 -22.49 -18.72 17.76
CA GLN A 148 -23.20 -19.99 17.47
C GLN A 148 -24.72 -19.88 17.62
N CYS A 149 -25.21 -19.01 18.50
CA CYS A 149 -26.63 -18.74 18.69
C CYS A 149 -27.23 -17.78 17.65
N GLY A 150 -26.45 -17.37 16.64
CA GLY A 150 -26.86 -16.44 15.59
C GLY A 150 -26.81 -14.96 15.97
N THR A 151 -26.49 -14.61 17.22
CA THR A 151 -26.36 -13.19 17.59
C THR A 151 -25.05 -12.59 17.07
N TRP A 152 -25.01 -11.26 16.92
CA TRP A 152 -23.78 -10.55 16.54
C TRP A 152 -22.72 -10.62 17.65
N GLY A 153 -21.54 -11.14 17.31
CA GLY A 153 -20.41 -11.22 18.20
C GLY A 153 -19.74 -9.87 18.48
N ALA A 154 -18.94 -9.84 19.55
CA ALA A 154 -18.08 -8.70 19.84
C ALA A 154 -16.96 -8.61 18.79
N LYS A 155 -16.50 -7.40 18.44
CA LYS A 155 -15.30 -7.20 17.59
C LYS A 155 -13.99 -7.45 18.34
N SER A 156 -14.05 -7.26 19.64
CA SER A 156 -12.92 -7.34 20.55
C SER A 156 -13.40 -7.49 21.98
N ARG A 157 -12.58 -8.13 22.81
CA ARG A 157 -12.77 -8.21 24.26
C ARG A 157 -11.58 -7.58 24.99
N LYS A 158 -11.79 -7.28 26.26
CA LYS A 158 -10.75 -6.82 27.18
C LYS A 158 -10.14 -8.02 27.89
N GLU A 159 -8.83 -8.18 27.79
CA GLU A 159 -8.06 -9.23 28.47
C GLU A 159 -7.17 -8.57 29.54
N TYR A 160 -7.21 -9.08 30.76
CA TYR A 160 -6.38 -8.59 31.86
C TYR A 160 -5.01 -9.26 31.84
N VAL A 161 -3.95 -8.49 32.12
CA VAL A 161 -2.61 -9.06 32.26
C VAL A 161 -2.47 -9.62 33.67
N LEU A 162 -2.12 -10.90 33.74
CA LEU A 162 -1.90 -11.62 35.00
C LEU A 162 -0.41 -11.62 35.35
N ASP A 163 -0.10 -11.66 36.64
CA ASP A 163 1.26 -11.89 37.15
C ASP A 163 1.58 -13.39 37.26
N GLU A 164 2.74 -13.72 37.82
CA GLU A 164 3.22 -15.09 37.99
C GLU A 164 2.31 -15.96 38.88
N ASN A 165 1.48 -15.34 39.72
CA ASN A 165 0.53 -16.01 40.61
C ASN A 165 -0.88 -16.12 40.01
N GLY A 166 -1.08 -15.61 38.79
CA GLY A 166 -2.39 -15.56 38.14
C GLY A 166 -3.27 -14.40 38.62
N GLU A 167 -2.74 -13.45 39.39
CA GLU A 167 -3.49 -12.28 39.85
C GLU A 167 -3.40 -11.13 38.85
N ARG A 168 -4.45 -10.29 38.79
CA ARG A 168 -4.49 -9.17 37.85
C ARG A 168 -3.49 -8.09 38.28
N ILE A 169 -2.61 -7.69 37.37
CA ILE A 169 -1.62 -6.63 37.64
C ILE A 169 -2.33 -5.29 37.81
N LYS A 170 -2.18 -4.66 38.98
CA LYS A 170 -2.71 -3.33 39.27
C LYS A 170 -1.68 -2.25 38.91
N LEU A 171 -2.10 -1.23 38.16
CA LEU A 171 -1.28 -0.07 37.80
C LEU A 171 -1.23 0.94 38.94
N LYS A 172 -0.26 1.86 38.90
CA LYS A 172 -0.16 2.97 39.87
C LYS A 172 -1.42 3.86 39.92
N SER A 173 -2.19 3.89 38.82
CA SER A 173 -3.49 4.60 38.75
C SER A 173 -4.61 3.91 39.53
N GLY A 174 -4.40 2.68 40.02
CA GLY A 174 -5.44 1.86 40.65
C GLY A 174 -6.23 0.98 39.68
N GLU A 175 -6.09 1.18 38.36
CA GLU A 175 -6.72 0.33 37.34
C GLU A 175 -5.92 -0.97 37.10
N PHE A 176 -6.60 -2.02 36.63
CA PHE A 176 -5.93 -3.24 36.22
C PHE A 176 -5.36 -3.14 34.81
N LYS A 177 -4.11 -3.58 34.63
CA LYS A 177 -3.44 -3.66 33.34
C LYS A 177 -4.23 -4.60 32.44
N SER A 178 -4.58 -4.13 31.26
CA SER A 178 -5.36 -4.88 30.29
C SER A 178 -4.99 -4.47 28.87
N TYR A 179 -5.33 -5.31 27.91
CA TYR A 179 -5.19 -5.01 26.50
C TYR A 179 -6.46 -5.43 25.74
N LYS A 180 -6.61 -4.86 24.55
CA LYS A 180 -7.69 -5.21 23.63
C LYS A 180 -7.26 -6.45 22.85
N LEU A 181 -8.06 -7.50 22.91
CA LEU A 181 -7.91 -8.68 22.07
C LEU A 181 -9.03 -8.69 21.03
N ASN A 182 -8.69 -8.74 19.74
CA ASN A 182 -9.70 -8.91 18.70
C ASN A 182 -10.26 -10.33 18.78
N THR A 183 -11.56 -10.48 18.59
CA THR A 183 -12.23 -11.80 18.60
C THR A 183 -12.02 -12.56 17.29
N VAL A 184 -11.69 -11.83 16.23
CA VAL A 184 -11.40 -12.33 14.88
C VAL A 184 -10.18 -11.61 14.32
N ASP A 185 -9.48 -12.25 13.40
CA ASP A 185 -8.22 -11.74 12.82
C ASP A 185 -8.43 -10.83 11.60
N TRP A 186 -9.68 -10.47 11.26
CA TRP A 186 -10.03 -9.75 10.03
C TRP A 186 -9.39 -8.36 9.91
N ASN A 187 -8.92 -7.81 11.03
CA ASN A 187 -8.28 -6.50 11.12
C ASN A 187 -6.77 -6.57 11.33
N GLU A 188 -6.16 -7.75 11.30
CA GLU A 188 -4.71 -7.87 11.41
C GLU A 188 -4.00 -7.14 10.25
N PRO A 189 -2.88 -6.45 10.51
CA PRO A 189 -2.20 -5.63 9.49
C PRO A 189 -1.83 -6.38 8.21
N THR A 190 -1.61 -7.69 8.29
CA THR A 190 -1.22 -8.56 7.18
C THR A 190 -2.37 -8.91 6.24
N LYS A 191 -3.64 -8.83 6.69
CA LYS A 191 -4.81 -9.24 5.91
C LYS A 191 -4.95 -8.49 4.59
N ALA A 192 -4.63 -7.19 4.59
CA ALA A 192 -4.71 -6.38 3.39
C ALA A 192 -3.76 -6.87 2.28
N GLU A 193 -2.54 -7.27 2.63
CA GLU A 193 -1.58 -7.84 1.68
C GLU A 193 -2.02 -9.24 1.24
N GLN A 194 -2.49 -10.07 2.16
CA GLN A 194 -2.98 -11.42 1.86
C GLN A 194 -4.16 -11.40 0.87
N TRP A 195 -5.16 -10.55 1.09
CA TRP A 195 -6.30 -10.42 0.19
C TRP A 195 -5.88 -9.88 -1.18
N ARG A 196 -4.93 -8.95 -1.21
CA ARG A 196 -4.41 -8.43 -2.49
C ARG A 196 -3.69 -9.50 -3.31
N ALA A 197 -2.80 -10.26 -2.67
CA ALA A 197 -2.10 -11.37 -3.30
C ALA A 197 -3.08 -12.48 -3.73
N ALA A 198 -4.06 -12.79 -2.90
CA ALA A 198 -5.11 -13.76 -3.24
C ALA A 198 -5.94 -13.33 -4.45
N TRP A 199 -6.27 -12.03 -4.57
CA TRP A 199 -6.99 -11.52 -5.74
C TRP A 199 -6.15 -11.66 -7.03
N GLU A 200 -4.86 -11.36 -6.96
CA GLU A 200 -3.95 -11.61 -8.09
C GLU A 200 -3.99 -13.07 -8.52
N ILE A 201 -3.82 -13.99 -7.57
CA ILE A 201 -3.79 -15.43 -7.84
C ILE A 201 -5.11 -15.88 -8.49
N ALA A 202 -6.25 -15.49 -7.92
CA ALA A 202 -7.56 -15.86 -8.43
C ALA A 202 -7.82 -15.32 -9.84
N ALA A 203 -7.54 -14.03 -10.07
CA ALA A 203 -7.75 -13.40 -11.38
C ALA A 203 -6.81 -13.97 -12.45
N ASN A 204 -5.54 -14.21 -12.12
CA ASN A 204 -4.58 -14.82 -13.04
C ASN A 204 -4.95 -16.26 -13.38
N ALA A 205 -5.41 -17.05 -12.40
CA ALA A 205 -5.90 -18.41 -12.64
C ALA A 205 -7.14 -18.42 -13.55
N ALA A 206 -8.05 -17.45 -13.40
CA ALA A 206 -9.20 -17.31 -14.29
C ALA A 206 -8.78 -16.89 -15.71
N LEU A 207 -7.88 -15.93 -15.85
CA LEU A 207 -7.32 -15.53 -17.14
C LEU A 207 -6.66 -16.70 -17.87
N GLU A 208 -5.88 -17.50 -17.15
CA GLU A 208 -5.27 -18.71 -17.68
C GLU A 208 -6.30 -19.76 -18.10
N LYS A 209 -7.30 -20.04 -17.24
CA LYS A 209 -8.38 -20.99 -17.51
C LYS A 209 -9.13 -20.66 -18.81
N TYR A 210 -9.32 -19.37 -19.11
CA TYR A 210 -9.99 -18.90 -20.32
C TYR A 210 -9.02 -18.51 -21.44
N SER A 211 -7.77 -19.00 -21.39
CA SER A 211 -6.75 -18.86 -22.45
C SER A 211 -6.36 -17.43 -22.81
N HIS A 212 -6.38 -16.52 -21.83
CA HIS A 212 -5.84 -15.18 -21.98
C HIS A 212 -4.36 -15.14 -21.55
N GLU A 213 -3.52 -14.41 -22.29
CA GLU A 213 -2.11 -14.21 -21.96
C GLU A 213 -1.88 -13.12 -20.90
N SER A 214 -2.83 -12.19 -20.75
CA SER A 214 -2.77 -11.12 -19.77
C SER A 214 -2.58 -11.65 -18.34
N ARG A 215 -1.77 -10.98 -17.54
CA ARG A 215 -1.60 -11.25 -16.11
C ARG A 215 -1.58 -9.93 -15.34
N ILE A 216 -2.08 -9.97 -14.11
CA ILE A 216 -2.02 -8.87 -13.16
C ILE A 216 -1.00 -9.20 -12.05
N ASP A 217 -0.47 -8.16 -11.41
CA ASP A 217 0.43 -8.28 -10.25
C ASP A 217 0.03 -7.22 -9.21
N HIS A 218 -0.16 -7.63 -7.96
CA HIS A 218 -0.59 -6.77 -6.86
C HIS A 218 0.53 -5.87 -6.33
N ARG A 219 1.78 -6.21 -6.60
CA ARG A 219 2.95 -5.51 -6.10
C ARG A 219 3.16 -4.22 -6.88
N SER A 220 3.85 -3.26 -6.27
CA SER A 220 4.26 -2.04 -6.99
C SER A 220 5.27 -2.37 -8.10
N TYR A 221 5.39 -1.50 -9.11
CA TYR A 221 6.44 -1.62 -10.13
C TYR A 221 7.84 -1.77 -9.52
N GLU A 222 8.13 -1.07 -8.42
CA GLU A 222 9.37 -1.22 -7.66
C GLU A 222 9.57 -2.66 -7.16
N ARG A 223 8.55 -3.26 -6.52
CA ARG A 223 8.61 -4.65 -6.02
C ARG A 223 8.66 -5.70 -7.15
N GLN A 224 8.23 -5.33 -8.36
CA GLN A 224 8.35 -6.14 -9.56
C GLN A 224 9.70 -5.94 -10.29
N ASN A 225 10.55 -5.01 -9.81
CA ASN A 225 11.75 -4.53 -10.53
C ASN A 225 11.46 -3.99 -11.94
N ILE A 226 10.26 -3.42 -12.14
CA ILE A 226 9.89 -2.74 -13.36
C ILE A 226 10.28 -1.28 -13.20
N GLU A 227 11.30 -0.82 -13.93
CA GLU A 227 11.65 0.60 -13.96
C GLU A 227 10.68 1.34 -14.91
N GLN A 228 9.52 1.67 -14.36
CA GLN A 228 8.45 2.47 -14.95
C GLN A 228 7.89 3.39 -13.85
N ILE A 229 7.65 4.65 -14.19
CA ILE A 229 7.04 5.62 -13.29
C ILE A 229 5.51 5.41 -13.28
N PRO A 230 4.88 5.15 -12.13
CA PRO A 230 3.43 4.99 -12.05
C PRO A 230 2.71 6.32 -12.29
N THR A 231 1.52 6.26 -12.88
CA THR A 231 0.66 7.43 -13.07
C THR A 231 0.03 7.87 -11.75
N VAL A 232 -0.37 9.14 -11.69
CA VAL A 232 -1.10 9.74 -10.57
C VAL A 232 -2.60 9.53 -10.77
N HIS A 233 -3.30 9.14 -9.70
CA HIS A 233 -4.75 8.97 -9.73
C HIS A 233 -5.46 10.31 -10.00
N MET A 234 -6.23 10.37 -11.10
CA MET A 234 -6.92 11.58 -11.55
C MET A 234 -8.02 12.03 -10.57
N GLY A 235 -8.84 11.08 -10.10
CA GLY A 235 -10.08 11.38 -9.39
C GLY A 235 -11.21 11.84 -10.33
N VAL A 236 -12.45 11.75 -9.86
CA VAL A 236 -13.65 11.97 -10.70
C VAL A 236 -13.68 13.35 -11.34
N ALA A 237 -13.42 14.41 -10.57
CA ALA A 237 -13.48 15.78 -11.07
C ALA A 237 -12.46 16.04 -12.18
N ALA A 238 -11.20 15.63 -12.00
CA ALA A 238 -10.16 15.82 -13.01
C ALA A 238 -10.45 15.01 -14.28
N THR A 239 -10.92 13.76 -14.13
CA THR A 239 -11.34 12.94 -15.28
C THR A 239 -12.50 13.57 -16.06
N GLN A 240 -13.49 14.13 -15.37
CA GLN A 240 -14.62 14.80 -16.03
C GLN A 240 -14.20 16.07 -16.77
N MET A 241 -13.27 16.86 -16.21
CA MET A 241 -12.71 18.04 -16.87
C MET A 241 -11.96 17.65 -18.15
N GLU A 242 -11.06 16.67 -18.08
CA GLU A 242 -10.29 16.20 -19.24
C GLU A 242 -11.19 15.62 -20.34
N ARG A 243 -12.28 14.93 -19.97
CA ARG A 243 -13.29 14.46 -20.95
C ARG A 243 -13.99 15.60 -21.69
N LYS A 244 -14.10 16.78 -21.08
CA LYS A 244 -14.64 17.99 -21.70
C LYS A 244 -13.58 18.80 -22.46
N GLY A 245 -12.36 18.26 -22.61
CA GLY A 245 -11.23 18.94 -23.24
C GLY A 245 -10.55 19.97 -22.34
N ILE A 246 -10.90 20.05 -21.06
CA ILE A 246 -10.27 20.97 -20.11
C ILE A 246 -9.03 20.28 -19.51
N VAL A 247 -7.88 20.84 -19.81
CA VAL A 247 -6.58 20.35 -19.32
C VAL A 247 -6.45 20.59 -17.82
N THR A 248 -5.96 19.57 -17.11
CA THR A 248 -5.75 19.57 -15.67
C THR A 248 -4.29 19.34 -15.31
N GLU A 249 -3.87 19.81 -14.14
CA GLU A 249 -2.52 19.58 -13.61
C GLU A 249 -2.20 18.07 -13.51
N ARG A 250 -3.15 17.28 -12.98
CA ARG A 250 -3.00 15.82 -12.89
C ARG A 250 -2.91 15.15 -14.25
N GLY A 251 -3.68 15.60 -15.23
CA GLY A 251 -3.59 15.11 -16.60
C GLY A 251 -2.25 15.43 -17.23
N ASN A 252 -1.71 16.64 -17.01
CA ASN A 252 -0.38 17.03 -17.47
C ASN A 252 0.73 16.17 -16.85
N MET A 253 0.66 15.91 -15.54
CA MET A 253 1.59 14.99 -14.89
C MET A 253 1.55 13.61 -15.52
N ASN A 254 0.36 13.06 -15.80
CA ASN A 254 0.24 11.73 -16.41
C ASN A 254 0.74 11.70 -17.86
N ARG A 255 0.51 12.76 -18.64
CA ARG A 255 1.08 12.92 -19.99
C ARG A 255 2.61 12.95 -19.94
N GLU A 256 3.20 13.71 -19.02
CA GLU A 256 4.67 13.76 -18.88
C GLU A 256 5.25 12.44 -18.36
N ILE A 257 4.61 11.78 -17.38
CA ILE A 257 4.99 10.44 -16.93
C ILE A 257 4.99 9.44 -18.09
N SER A 258 3.97 9.51 -18.96
CA SER A 258 3.87 8.66 -20.14
C SER A 258 5.01 8.93 -21.11
N ARG A 259 5.33 10.20 -21.36
CA ARG A 259 6.47 10.61 -22.20
C ARG A 259 7.81 10.13 -21.63
N ILE A 260 8.03 10.30 -20.33
CA ILE A 260 9.24 9.85 -19.64
C ILE A 260 9.37 8.32 -19.73
N ASN A 261 8.28 7.59 -19.50
CA ASN A 261 8.27 6.13 -19.61
C ASN A 261 8.63 5.66 -21.02
N GLN A 262 8.09 6.30 -22.06
CA GLN A 262 8.46 6.00 -23.46
C GLN A 262 9.96 6.19 -23.71
N ILE A 263 10.54 7.28 -23.21
CA ILE A 263 11.98 7.55 -23.31
C ILE A 263 12.78 6.48 -22.55
N LEU A 264 12.38 6.11 -21.33
CA LEU A 264 13.03 5.07 -20.54
C LEU A 264 13.04 3.72 -21.27
N PHE A 265 11.92 3.33 -21.88
CA PHE A 265 11.82 2.11 -22.68
C PHE A 265 12.75 2.15 -23.90
N ALA A 266 12.77 3.27 -24.62
CA ALA A 266 13.65 3.44 -25.79
C ALA A 266 15.14 3.36 -25.40
N ILE A 267 15.55 4.00 -24.30
CA ILE A 267 16.91 3.93 -23.77
C ILE A 267 17.27 2.48 -23.41
N LYS A 268 16.38 1.77 -22.71
CA LYS A 268 16.59 0.35 -22.36
C LYS A 268 16.75 -0.54 -23.58
N ALA A 269 15.91 -0.34 -24.59
CA ALA A 269 16.00 -1.10 -25.84
C ALA A 269 17.34 -0.87 -26.53
N LYS A 270 17.79 0.40 -26.64
CA LYS A 270 19.12 0.74 -27.18
C LYS A 270 20.25 0.14 -26.35
N LEU A 271 20.18 0.20 -25.01
CA LEU A 271 21.18 -0.44 -24.14
C LEU A 271 21.23 -1.95 -24.33
N LYS A 272 20.09 -2.62 -24.51
CA LYS A 272 20.02 -4.06 -24.80
C LYS A 272 20.66 -4.38 -26.14
N GLN A 273 20.35 -3.61 -27.18
CA GLN A 273 20.98 -3.74 -28.51
C GLN A 273 22.49 -3.52 -28.44
N PHE A 274 22.94 -2.45 -27.79
CA PHE A 274 24.37 -2.15 -27.63
C PHE A 274 25.11 -3.24 -26.86
N LYS A 275 24.53 -3.77 -25.78
CA LYS A 275 25.08 -4.93 -25.06
C LYS A 275 25.17 -6.17 -25.93
N GLY A 276 24.15 -6.43 -26.75
CA GLY A 276 24.15 -7.53 -27.71
C GLY A 276 25.25 -7.38 -28.76
N TRP A 277 25.37 -6.18 -29.34
CA TRP A 277 26.43 -5.83 -30.27
C TRP A 277 27.82 -5.99 -29.64
N LEU A 278 28.04 -5.47 -28.43
CA LEU A 278 29.32 -5.58 -27.73
C LEU A 278 29.68 -7.05 -27.45
N LYS A 279 28.70 -7.89 -27.08
CA LYS A 279 28.90 -9.33 -26.93
C LYS A 279 29.31 -9.98 -28.26
N ALA A 280 28.68 -9.62 -29.37
CA ALA A 280 28.98 -10.16 -30.69
C ALA A 280 30.34 -9.67 -31.24
N ALA A 281 30.71 -8.40 -31.00
CA ALA A 281 31.96 -7.81 -31.44
C ALA A 281 33.18 -8.35 -30.66
N VAL A 282 32.99 -8.70 -29.38
CA VAL A 282 34.05 -9.26 -28.52
C VAL A 282 34.11 -10.79 -28.60
N ALA A 283 33.05 -11.48 -29.02
CA ALA A 283 33.02 -12.94 -29.19
C ALA A 283 34.15 -13.51 -30.08
N PRO A 284 34.47 -12.95 -31.28
CA PRO A 284 35.57 -13.47 -32.10
C PRO A 284 36.96 -13.15 -31.52
N ALA A 285 37.11 -12.15 -30.65
CA ALA A 285 38.38 -11.82 -30.00
C ALA A 285 38.77 -12.81 -28.87
N VAL A 286 37.84 -13.66 -28.42
CA VAL A 286 38.10 -14.68 -27.39
C VAL A 286 38.56 -16.01 -27.99
N ASN A 287 38.33 -16.25 -29.29
CA ASN A 287 38.67 -17.51 -29.97
C ASN A 287 39.96 -17.49 -30.82
N THR A 288 40.67 -16.36 -30.92
CA THR A 288 41.90 -16.27 -31.75
C THR A 288 43.12 -15.70 -31.05
N THR A 289 43.25 -15.87 -29.73
CA THR A 289 44.57 -15.88 -29.08
C THR A 289 44.57 -16.79 -27.85
N LYS A 290 45.10 -18.01 -27.99
CA LYS A 290 45.96 -18.60 -26.94
C LYS A 290 47.28 -17.81 -26.92
N ALA A 291 47.19 -16.52 -26.64
CA ALA A 291 48.32 -15.77 -26.09
C ALA A 291 48.14 -15.87 -24.58
N GLU A 292 49.18 -16.30 -23.87
CA GLU A 292 49.20 -16.39 -22.42
C GLU A 292 48.55 -15.14 -21.83
N LYS A 293 47.40 -15.32 -21.17
CA LYS A 293 46.76 -14.22 -20.46
C LYS A 293 47.78 -13.75 -19.42
N PRO A 294 48.27 -12.49 -19.50
CA PRO A 294 49.19 -12.00 -18.50
C PRO A 294 48.50 -12.14 -17.14
N SER A 295 49.23 -12.69 -16.17
CA SER A 295 48.75 -12.95 -14.82
C SER A 295 47.99 -11.73 -14.28
N ILE A 296 46.96 -11.97 -13.48
CA ILE A 296 46.22 -10.90 -12.78
C ILE A 296 47.19 -9.92 -12.11
N MET A 297 48.34 -10.41 -11.61
CA MET A 297 49.40 -9.57 -11.04
C MET A 297 50.08 -8.66 -12.06
N THR A 298 50.36 -9.14 -13.26
CA THR A 298 50.96 -8.35 -14.34
C THR A 298 50.02 -7.26 -14.84
N GLN A 299 48.70 -7.54 -14.87
CA GLN A 299 47.68 -6.54 -15.18
C GLN A 299 47.51 -5.53 -14.03
N LEU A 300 47.58 -5.99 -12.78
CA LEU A 300 47.56 -5.13 -11.60
C LEU A 300 48.75 -4.18 -11.57
N ASP A 301 49.95 -4.67 -11.92
CA ASP A 301 51.17 -3.85 -11.95
C ASP A 301 51.14 -2.85 -13.10
N LYS A 302 50.65 -3.22 -14.29
CA LYS A 302 50.40 -2.26 -15.38
C LYS A 302 49.40 -1.19 -14.98
N TYR A 303 48.33 -1.56 -14.27
CA TYR A 303 47.33 -0.62 -13.78
C TYR A 303 47.91 0.30 -12.69
N LYS A 304 48.67 -0.24 -11.73
CA LYS A 304 49.38 0.55 -10.71
C LYS A 304 50.39 1.52 -11.33
N LYS A 305 51.11 1.12 -12.37
CA LYS A 305 52.05 1.98 -13.11
C LYS A 305 51.33 3.10 -13.87
N ALA A 306 50.24 2.78 -14.56
CA ALA A 306 49.40 3.76 -15.25
C ALA A 306 48.70 4.74 -14.28
N VAL A 307 48.35 4.28 -13.08
CA VAL A 307 47.80 5.11 -11.99
C VAL A 307 48.88 5.95 -11.31
N ALA A 308 50.13 5.50 -11.26
CA ALA A 308 51.26 6.28 -10.74
C ALA A 308 51.75 7.37 -11.71
N GLU A 309 51.59 7.16 -13.02
CA GLU A 309 51.98 8.13 -14.07
C GLU A 309 50.89 9.18 -14.33
N THR A 310 49.64 8.93 -13.90
CA THR A 310 48.59 9.94 -13.87
C THR A 310 48.61 10.64 -12.51
N LYS A 311 49.14 11.88 -12.45
CA LYS A 311 48.88 12.79 -11.33
C LYS A 311 47.39 13.15 -11.32
N ASN A 312 46.53 12.24 -10.88
CA ASN A 312 45.17 12.58 -10.51
C ASN A 312 45.25 13.30 -9.16
N PRO A 313 44.72 14.54 -9.07
CA PRO A 313 44.64 15.22 -7.77
C PRO A 313 43.83 14.33 -6.81
N GLU A 314 44.32 14.19 -5.58
CA GLU A 314 43.54 13.63 -4.47
C GLU A 314 42.13 14.23 -4.50
N PRO A 315 41.04 13.47 -4.31
CA PRO A 315 39.70 14.02 -4.40
C PRO A 315 39.42 14.97 -3.22
N PRO A 316 39.21 16.28 -3.42
CA PRO A 316 38.85 17.19 -2.33
C PRO A 316 37.51 17.85 -2.66
N PRO A 317 36.38 17.24 -2.29
CA PRO A 317 35.41 18.01 -1.49
C PRO A 317 34.58 17.21 -0.46
N LEU A 318 34.56 15.86 -0.50
CA LEU A 318 33.66 15.07 0.37
C LEU A 318 34.26 14.81 1.77
N ALA A 319 35.54 14.43 1.86
CA ALA A 319 36.16 14.11 3.16
C ALA A 319 36.18 15.33 4.10
N ASP A 320 36.51 16.51 3.58
CA ASP A 320 36.49 17.77 4.30
C ASP A 320 35.05 18.20 4.68
N LEU A 321 34.07 18.03 3.78
CA LEU A 321 32.65 18.29 4.08
C LEU A 321 32.12 17.39 5.21
N TYR A 322 32.44 16.09 5.20
CA TYR A 322 32.06 15.17 6.28
C TYR A 322 32.78 15.50 7.59
N ALA A 323 34.06 15.88 7.55
CA ALA A 323 34.80 16.30 8.75
C ALA A 323 34.17 17.55 9.41
N ARG A 324 33.80 18.56 8.59
CA ARG A 324 33.08 19.75 9.06
C ARG A 324 31.69 19.41 9.61
N PHE A 325 30.96 18.52 8.95
CA PHE A 325 29.65 18.04 9.40
C PHE A 325 29.72 17.34 10.76
N GLU A 326 30.67 16.42 10.95
CA GLU A 326 30.88 15.72 12.22
C GLU A 326 31.30 16.69 13.34
N ALA A 327 32.17 17.65 13.04
CA ALA A 327 32.56 18.69 13.99
C ALA A 327 31.35 19.54 14.43
N ALA A 328 30.49 19.95 13.50
CA ALA A 328 29.27 20.71 13.81
C ALA A 328 28.27 19.89 14.64
N HIS A 329 28.10 18.61 14.32
CA HIS A 329 27.23 17.70 15.08
C HIS A 329 27.74 17.48 16.51
N LYS A 330 29.05 17.29 16.69
CA LYS A 330 29.69 17.16 18.01
C LYS A 330 29.52 18.44 18.83
N ASN A 331 29.67 19.61 18.21
CA ASN A 331 29.43 20.90 18.87
C ASN A 331 27.96 21.05 19.31
N LEU A 332 27.00 20.76 18.43
CA LEU A 332 25.58 20.80 18.77
C LEU A 332 25.25 19.90 19.97
N LYS A 333 25.75 18.65 19.99
CA LYS A 333 25.57 17.75 21.13
C LYS A 333 26.14 18.33 22.42
N ARG A 334 27.32 18.94 22.37
CA ARG A 334 27.95 19.58 23.53
C ARG A 334 27.09 20.72 24.07
N VAL A 335 26.54 21.56 23.19
CA VAL A 335 25.68 22.69 23.59
C VAL A 335 24.33 22.20 24.09
N ASP A 336 23.73 21.17 23.49
CA ASP A 336 22.48 20.56 23.97
C ASP A 336 22.64 19.94 25.37
N VAL A 337 23.79 19.32 25.67
CA VAL A 337 24.09 18.80 27.02
C VAL A 337 24.19 19.94 28.04
N ARG A 338 24.86 21.05 27.68
CA ARG A 338 24.93 22.25 28.53
C ARG A 338 23.56 22.88 28.77
N LEU A 339 22.75 23.03 27.72
CA LEU A 339 21.40 23.57 27.82
C LEU A 339 20.49 22.71 28.71
N LYS A 340 20.60 21.38 28.61
CA LYS A 340 19.85 20.43 29.47
C LYS A 340 20.31 20.43 30.93
N SER A 341 21.53 20.87 31.18
CA SER A 341 22.14 20.92 32.52
C SER A 341 22.09 22.33 33.13
N ALA A 342 21.45 23.29 32.46
CA ALA A 342 21.35 24.67 32.92
C ALA A 342 20.52 24.76 34.21
N ASN A 343 21.06 25.45 35.21
CA ASN A 343 20.44 25.60 36.52
C ASN A 343 19.74 26.96 36.64
N GLY A 344 18.52 27.04 36.10
CA GLY A 344 17.67 28.23 36.15
C GLY A 344 17.55 28.98 34.81
N ALA A 345 16.64 29.94 34.78
CA ALA A 345 16.22 30.62 33.55
C ALA A 345 17.32 31.52 32.94
N GLU A 346 18.17 32.12 33.78
CA GLU A 346 19.24 33.01 33.34
C GLU A 346 20.33 32.24 32.58
N GLU A 347 20.78 31.12 33.13
CA GLU A 347 21.76 30.24 32.48
C GLU A 347 21.19 29.59 31.21
N TYR A 348 19.92 29.16 31.24
CA TYR A 348 19.23 28.62 30.07
C TYR A 348 19.15 29.66 28.93
N ASN A 349 18.74 30.89 29.24
CA ASN A 349 18.62 31.97 28.27
C ASN A 349 19.99 32.44 27.75
N GLY A 350 21.06 32.30 28.53
CA GLY A 350 22.43 32.56 28.07
C GLY A 350 22.95 31.52 27.08
N ILE A 351 22.57 30.24 27.21
CA ILE A 351 23.04 29.13 26.35
C ILE A 351 22.17 29.00 25.08
N LEU A 352 20.89 29.41 25.14
CA LEU A 352 19.94 29.24 24.03
C LEU A 352 20.39 29.87 22.69
N PRO A 353 20.96 31.09 22.62
CA PRO A 353 21.50 31.65 21.38
C PRO A 353 22.67 30.85 20.81
N GLU A 354 23.55 30.31 21.66
CA GLU A 354 24.68 29.44 21.26
C GLU A 354 24.14 28.16 20.62
N ARG A 355 23.07 27.59 21.19
CA ARG A 355 22.39 26.41 20.66
C ARG A 355 21.77 26.66 19.29
N HIS A 356 21.10 27.80 19.11
CA HIS A 356 20.54 28.19 17.81
C HIS A 356 21.62 28.33 16.74
N LYS A 357 22.75 28.96 17.07
CA LYS A 357 23.90 29.09 16.15
C LYS A 357 24.51 27.73 15.79
N ALA A 358 24.69 26.85 16.78
CA ALA A 358 25.19 25.49 16.56
C ALA A 358 24.24 24.65 15.68
N TYR A 359 22.93 24.77 15.89
CA TYR A 359 21.93 24.07 15.08
C TYR A 359 21.89 24.58 13.65
N ALA A 360 21.97 25.89 13.43
CA ALA A 360 22.01 26.48 12.08
C ALA A 360 23.23 25.97 11.28
N ALA A 361 24.41 25.94 11.90
CA ALA A 361 25.63 25.41 11.27
C ALA A 361 25.53 23.91 10.93
N TYR A 362 25.01 23.10 11.86
CA TYR A 362 24.77 21.67 11.62
C TYR A 362 23.76 21.45 10.49
N SER A 363 22.65 22.20 10.48
CA SER A 363 21.58 22.06 9.48
C SER A 363 22.06 22.41 8.06
N ALA A 364 22.85 23.49 7.93
CA ALA A 364 23.45 23.88 6.66
C ALA A 364 24.37 22.78 6.10
N LEU A 365 25.31 22.29 6.93
CA LEU A 365 26.23 21.21 6.52
C LEU A 365 25.48 19.89 6.24
N LYS A 366 24.42 19.57 6.97
CA LYS A 366 23.57 18.41 6.71
C LYS A 366 22.90 18.49 5.33
N ALA A 367 22.44 19.68 4.94
CA ALA A 367 21.85 19.90 3.63
C ALA A 367 22.88 19.77 2.50
N GLU A 368 24.10 20.27 2.71
CA GLU A 368 25.22 20.12 1.78
C GLU A 368 25.65 18.66 1.62
N VAL A 369 25.81 17.91 2.71
CA VAL A 369 26.11 16.46 2.68
C VAL A 369 25.03 15.71 1.91
N LYS A 370 23.75 15.95 2.20
CA LYS A 370 22.63 15.31 1.49
C LYS A 370 22.62 15.62 -0.01
N LYS A 371 23.00 16.84 -0.40
CA LYS A 371 23.13 17.26 -1.80
C LYS A 371 24.31 16.55 -2.48
N ALA A 372 25.43 16.41 -1.78
CA ALA A 372 26.61 15.70 -2.26
C ALA A 372 26.36 14.18 -2.42
N GLU A 373 25.70 13.55 -1.45
CA GLU A 373 25.33 12.13 -1.47
C GLU A 373 24.36 11.79 -2.62
N LYS A 374 23.44 12.70 -2.95
CA LYS A 374 22.52 12.52 -4.08
C LYS A 374 23.24 12.49 -5.43
N ASN A 375 24.41 13.10 -5.52
CA ASN A 375 25.23 13.18 -6.74
C ASN A 375 26.28 12.06 -6.81
N LEU A 376 26.43 11.24 -5.77
CA LEU A 376 27.32 10.08 -5.81
C LEU A 376 26.66 8.92 -6.58
N PRO A 377 27.40 8.20 -7.43
CA PRO A 377 26.89 7.03 -8.13
C PRO A 377 26.53 5.94 -7.10
N GLN A 378 25.25 5.61 -7.00
CA GLN A 378 24.78 4.61 -6.03
C GLN A 378 25.29 3.20 -6.40
N LYS A 379 26.14 2.62 -5.55
CA LYS A 379 26.51 1.19 -5.63
C LYS A 379 25.28 0.34 -5.31
N LYS A 380 24.85 -0.49 -6.26
CA LYS A 380 23.87 -1.56 -6.01
C LYS A 380 24.37 -2.46 -4.86
N PRO A 381 23.53 -2.86 -3.90
CA PRO A 381 23.94 -3.84 -2.89
C PRO A 381 24.27 -5.16 -3.59
N ARG A 382 25.44 -5.73 -3.30
CA ARG A 382 25.72 -7.13 -3.61
C ARG A 382 24.80 -7.98 -2.74
N SER A 383 23.98 -8.82 -3.35
CA SER A 383 23.24 -9.87 -2.66
C SER A 383 24.25 -10.71 -1.88
N ARG A 384 24.07 -10.79 -0.55
CA ARG A 384 24.71 -11.85 0.23
C ARG A 384 23.96 -13.12 -0.08
N ASP A 385 24.63 -14.03 -0.78
CA ASP A 385 24.33 -15.44 -0.70
C ASP A 385 24.30 -15.84 0.78
N MET A 386 23.18 -16.40 1.23
CA MET A 386 23.14 -17.22 2.44
C MET A 386 22.80 -18.63 2.00
N GLU A 387 23.85 -19.46 1.96
CA GLU A 387 23.74 -20.85 2.35
C GLU A 387 23.23 -20.89 3.80
N ARG A 388 21.98 -21.33 3.98
CA ARG A 388 21.51 -22.32 4.97
C ARG A 388 20.01 -22.47 4.91
#